data_AF-A0AB73HTY1-F1
#
_entry.id   AF-A0AB73HTY1-F1
#
_cell.length_a   1.000
_cell.length_b   1.000
_cell.length_c   1.000
_cell.angle_alpha   90.00
_cell.angle_beta   90.00
_cell.angle_gamma   90.00
#
_symmetry.space_group_name_H-M   'P 1'
#
loop_
_entity.id
_entity.type
_entity.pdbx_description
1 polymer ?
#
loop_
_entity_poly.entity_id
_entity_poly.type
_entity_poly.pdbx_seq_one_letter_code
_entity_poly.pdbx_strand_id
1 'polypeptide(L)'
;MSDGNWTIDAALSLLDRLLQPGTVGTFNAFIVYEIVAIPKGESPLNILTVAVAEAIPGACLEQGPVVLNSERIRVDGFPDWTFCVARSVRSLDSVSLALRKLRKDRVWNLSGKSLDVGELRLSAPMFVPPDGTDVVPINAILKNNFWNGSHVLRFCDSDKTRLLPFFDDRRRLQQLSYEIGNLLPVKLTGVIDFLGDIIVQIPVTILQVNWGAGPNKGEVSISVAWHPDATPRELVGAARARFDTGLVAASVIEGFTHSTSLSMDTHDHPFETEVWDKSNGLLLAATASTSYIRQIVMTPHIVWPEPRVFTIPKQDGLVETARIQVGTHHRFVVGDTDVDPANDWRNRRTQLEEAARLAERREFVQYFGNSLPQSDRARALDDLRYLIRQHGAEGVDLWDPYLSAEDVLQTLFWSDSVDAPLRAITNGDEAKEQKSSGSAGFTYNEKQRSILQANCGNALGMNLEFRARSGPAGWSFHDRFLIFPNRADGPLAWSLGTSVNSLGKAHHILQKVSNAALIAGAFESLWLELNERHHFIWSSR
;
A
#
# COMPACT_ATOMS: atom_id res chain seq x y z
N MET A 1 -35.19 -3.56 4.97
CA MET A 1 -33.83 -3.97 4.59
C MET A 1 -33.26 -4.64 5.83
N SER A 2 -33.22 -5.96 5.87
CA SER A 2 -32.68 -6.69 7.01
C SER A 2 -31.18 -6.41 7.10
N ASP A 3 -30.69 -6.01 8.26
CA ASP A 3 -29.26 -5.85 8.54
C ASP A 3 -28.54 -7.16 8.18
N GLY A 4 -27.88 -7.15 7.02
CA GLY A 4 -27.32 -8.31 6.32
C GLY A 4 -26.03 -8.82 6.94
N ASN A 5 -26.02 -9.02 8.26
CA ASN A 5 -24.86 -9.58 8.95
C ASN A 5 -24.85 -11.10 8.79
N TRP A 6 -23.77 -11.62 8.21
CA TRP A 6 -23.50 -13.06 8.17
C TRP A 6 -23.36 -13.60 9.60
N THR A 7 -24.02 -14.72 9.88
CA THR A 7 -23.99 -15.36 11.21
C THR A 7 -23.09 -16.57 11.23
N ILE A 8 -22.62 -16.97 12.41
CA ILE A 8 -21.84 -18.21 12.58
C ILE A 8 -22.62 -19.42 12.07
N ASP A 9 -23.94 -19.46 12.22
CA ASP A 9 -24.76 -20.57 11.71
C ASP A 9 -24.75 -20.62 10.17
N ALA A 10 -24.80 -19.46 9.50
CA ALA A 10 -24.66 -19.39 8.04
C ALA A 10 -23.27 -19.85 7.57
N ALA A 11 -22.20 -19.50 8.30
CA ALA A 11 -20.85 -20.00 8.03
C ALA A 11 -20.75 -21.52 8.20
N LEU A 12 -21.36 -22.09 9.25
CA LEU A 12 -21.37 -23.54 9.47
C LEU A 12 -22.10 -24.26 8.33
N SER A 13 -23.28 -23.77 7.90
CA SER A 13 -23.99 -24.35 6.76
C SER A 13 -23.21 -24.28 5.45
N LEU A 14 -22.48 -23.18 5.22
CA LEU A 14 -21.62 -23.04 4.05
C LEU A 14 -20.40 -23.99 4.13
N LEU A 15 -19.77 -24.13 5.29
CA LEU A 15 -18.68 -25.09 5.51
C LEU A 15 -19.14 -26.51 5.25
N ASP A 16 -20.28 -26.91 5.81
CA ASP A 16 -20.84 -28.26 5.62
C ASP A 16 -21.07 -28.57 4.14
N ARG A 17 -21.48 -27.56 3.36
CA ARG A 17 -21.66 -27.67 1.90
C ARG A 17 -20.33 -27.77 1.14
N LEU A 18 -19.37 -26.90 1.45
CA LEU A 18 -18.08 -26.84 0.76
C LEU A 18 -17.21 -28.08 1.06
N LEU A 19 -17.27 -28.60 2.28
CA LEU A 19 -16.50 -29.76 2.72
C LEU A 19 -17.09 -31.11 2.28
N GLN A 20 -18.27 -31.13 1.65
CA GLN A 20 -18.81 -32.36 1.09
C GLN A 20 -17.84 -32.95 0.06
N PRO A 21 -17.42 -34.23 0.20
CA PRO A 21 -16.49 -34.86 -0.73
C PRO A 21 -16.95 -34.74 -2.17
N GLY A 22 -16.04 -34.32 -3.06
CA GLY A 22 -16.34 -34.17 -4.48
C GLY A 22 -17.01 -32.84 -4.84
N THR A 23 -17.30 -31.95 -3.89
CA THR A 23 -17.91 -30.64 -4.17
C THR A 23 -16.86 -29.65 -4.65
N VAL A 24 -15.95 -29.19 -3.78
CA VAL A 24 -14.81 -28.34 -4.19
C VAL A 24 -13.46 -29.05 -4.06
N GLY A 25 -13.43 -30.20 -3.39
CA GLY A 25 -12.26 -31.06 -3.23
C GLY A 25 -12.60 -32.31 -2.41
N THR A 26 -11.57 -33.07 -2.04
CA THR A 26 -11.66 -34.29 -1.23
C THR A 26 -10.83 -34.15 0.04
N PHE A 27 -11.27 -33.27 0.95
CA PHE A 27 -10.53 -32.96 2.18
C PHE A 27 -10.75 -34.01 3.28
N ASN A 28 -9.77 -34.18 4.15
CA ASN A 28 -9.89 -35.04 5.33
C ASN A 28 -9.37 -34.39 6.64
N ALA A 29 -8.73 -33.23 6.55
CA ALA A 29 -8.18 -32.52 7.70
C ALA A 29 -8.08 -31.01 7.43
N PHE A 30 -7.86 -30.25 8.50
CA PHE A 30 -7.40 -28.86 8.45
C PHE A 30 -5.95 -28.78 8.88
N ILE A 31 -5.12 -28.05 8.13
CA ILE A 31 -3.84 -27.54 8.63
C ILE A 31 -4.07 -26.12 9.14
N VAL A 32 -3.70 -25.89 10.39
CA VAL A 32 -3.91 -24.62 11.08
C VAL A 32 -2.55 -23.98 11.34
N TYR A 33 -2.38 -22.75 10.87
CA TYR A 33 -1.24 -21.90 11.20
C TYR A 33 -1.72 -20.75 12.09
N GLU A 34 -1.08 -20.57 13.23
CA GLU A 34 -1.40 -19.51 14.19
C GLU A 34 -0.15 -18.68 14.45
N ILE A 35 -0.25 -17.37 14.24
CA ILE A 35 0.73 -16.40 14.72
C ILE A 35 0.19 -15.90 16.06
N VAL A 36 0.97 -16.10 17.12
CA VAL A 36 0.53 -15.89 18.50
C VAL A 36 1.46 -14.91 19.20
N ALA A 37 0.87 -13.94 19.88
CA ALA A 37 1.56 -13.10 20.85
C ALA A 37 1.37 -13.66 22.25
N ILE A 38 2.43 -13.60 23.05
CA ILE A 38 2.46 -14.08 24.43
C ILE A 38 2.94 -12.91 25.30
N PRO A 39 2.00 -12.09 25.81
CA PRO A 39 2.31 -11.06 26.79
C PRO A 39 2.68 -11.70 28.14
N LYS A 40 3.61 -11.08 28.85
CA LYS A 40 4.08 -11.56 30.15
C LYS A 40 2.97 -11.53 31.20
N GLY A 41 2.59 -12.70 31.71
CA GLY A 41 1.59 -12.83 32.78
C GLY A 41 0.14 -12.78 32.30
N GLU A 42 -0.10 -12.73 30.98
CA GLU A 42 -1.44 -12.75 30.39
C GLU A 42 -1.64 -14.01 29.52
N SER A 43 -2.89 -14.23 29.11
CA SER A 43 -3.25 -15.27 28.14
C SER A 43 -2.65 -14.98 26.76
N PRO A 44 -2.24 -16.02 26.00
CA PRO A 44 -1.79 -15.87 24.63
C PRO A 44 -2.88 -15.25 23.72
N LEU A 45 -2.47 -14.32 22.87
CA LEU A 45 -3.32 -13.53 21.98
C LEU A 45 -3.14 -13.97 20.52
N ASN A 46 -4.24 -14.12 19.79
CA ASN A 46 -4.22 -14.34 18.35
C ASN A 46 -3.74 -13.07 17.61
N ILE A 47 -2.68 -13.20 16.80
CA ILE A 47 -2.28 -12.18 15.83
C ILE A 47 -2.88 -12.48 14.46
N LEU A 48 -2.91 -13.76 14.07
CA LEU A 48 -3.56 -14.23 12.86
C LEU A 48 -3.72 -15.75 12.93
N THR A 49 -4.90 -16.27 12.63
CA THR A 49 -5.12 -17.71 12.43
C THR A 49 -5.52 -17.97 10.98
N VAL A 50 -4.87 -18.95 10.33
CA VAL A 50 -5.24 -19.45 9.00
C VAL A 50 -5.44 -20.96 9.07
N ALA A 51 -6.68 -21.41 8.92
CA ALA A 51 -7.07 -22.82 8.88
C ALA A 51 -7.40 -23.21 7.44
N VAL A 52 -6.69 -24.20 6.89
CA VAL A 52 -6.79 -24.60 5.48
C VAL A 52 -7.26 -26.03 5.37
N ALA A 53 -8.35 -26.28 4.64
CA ALA A 53 -8.84 -27.63 4.36
C ALA A 53 -7.92 -28.35 3.37
N GLU A 54 -7.47 -29.56 3.71
CA GLU A 54 -6.55 -30.34 2.88
C GLU A 54 -6.86 -31.84 2.87
N ALA A 55 -6.44 -32.47 1.77
CA ALA A 55 -6.39 -33.92 1.63
C ALA A 55 -4.99 -34.39 2.03
N ILE A 56 -4.82 -34.86 3.28
CA ILE A 56 -3.54 -35.30 3.82
C ILE A 56 -3.52 -36.84 3.85
N PRO A 57 -2.71 -37.50 3.01
CA PRO A 57 -2.58 -38.95 3.05
C PRO A 57 -2.05 -39.41 4.42
N GLY A 58 -2.76 -40.34 5.07
CA GLY A 58 -2.34 -40.88 6.38
C GLY A 58 -2.31 -39.85 7.51
N ALA A 59 -3.18 -38.83 7.46
CA ALA A 59 -3.24 -37.75 8.45
C ALA A 59 -3.19 -38.27 9.90
N CYS A 60 -2.07 -38.04 10.59
CA CYS A 60 -1.96 -38.22 12.03
C CYS A 60 -2.43 -36.93 12.71
N LEU A 61 -3.59 -36.96 13.34
CA LEU A 61 -4.10 -35.84 14.13
C LEU A 61 -3.14 -35.57 15.29
N GLU A 62 -2.67 -34.33 15.40
CA GLU A 62 -1.71 -33.97 16.44
C GLU A 62 -2.45 -33.75 17.77
N GLN A 63 -1.83 -34.06 18.91
CA GLN A 63 -2.46 -33.82 20.21
C GLN A 63 -2.49 -32.33 20.60
N GLY A 64 -1.61 -31.52 20.02
CA GLY A 64 -1.44 -30.10 20.32
C GLY A 64 -0.64 -29.38 19.23
N PRO A 65 -0.50 -28.04 19.31
CA PRO A 65 0.24 -27.29 18.31
C PRO A 65 1.76 -27.53 18.41
N VAL A 66 2.41 -27.63 17.26
CA VAL A 66 3.86 -27.66 17.10
C VAL A 66 4.35 -26.24 16.81
N VAL A 67 5.21 -25.72 17.68
CA VAL A 67 5.82 -24.39 17.48
C VAL A 67 6.93 -24.51 16.44
N LEU A 68 6.90 -23.65 15.41
CA LEU A 68 7.81 -23.70 14.27
C LEU A 68 9.12 -22.94 14.50
N ASN A 69 9.13 -21.95 15.40
CA ASN A 69 10.33 -21.19 15.75
C ASN A 69 11.07 -21.79 16.96
N SER A 70 12.39 -21.94 16.81
CA SER A 70 13.28 -22.42 17.88
C SER A 70 13.41 -21.40 19.03
N GLU A 71 13.53 -20.11 18.68
CA GLU A 71 13.59 -19.00 19.63
C GLU A 71 12.35 -18.12 19.50
N ARG A 72 11.89 -17.54 20.62
CA ARG A 72 10.76 -16.62 20.63
C ARG A 72 11.12 -15.32 19.91
N ILE A 73 10.25 -14.89 19.00
CA ILE A 73 10.43 -13.64 18.25
C ILE A 73 10.16 -12.47 19.20
N ARG A 74 11.00 -11.44 19.13
CA ARG A 74 10.85 -10.17 19.86
C ARG A 74 10.75 -9.02 18.86
N VAL A 75 9.90 -8.06 19.16
CA VAL A 75 9.64 -6.90 18.32
C VAL A 75 9.87 -5.65 19.14
N ASP A 76 10.60 -4.70 18.59
CA ASP A 76 10.91 -3.44 19.28
C ASP A 76 9.62 -2.67 19.58
N GLY A 77 9.53 -2.08 20.77
CA GLY A 77 8.31 -1.44 21.25
C GLY A 77 7.30 -2.38 21.93
N PHE A 78 7.57 -3.68 21.98
CA PHE A 78 6.82 -4.65 22.79
C PHE A 78 7.72 -5.35 23.84
N PRO A 79 8.15 -4.64 24.91
CA PRO A 79 9.14 -5.16 25.85
C PRO A 79 8.68 -6.41 26.62
N ASP A 80 7.37 -6.53 26.88
CA ASP A 80 6.78 -7.63 27.64
C ASP A 80 6.11 -8.69 26.77
N TRP A 81 6.21 -8.60 25.44
CA TRP A 81 5.58 -9.58 24.54
C TRP A 81 6.65 -10.41 23.83
N THR A 82 6.30 -11.67 23.60
CA THR A 82 7.04 -12.54 22.71
C THR A 82 6.10 -13.15 21.69
N PHE A 83 6.61 -13.48 20.51
CA PHE A 83 5.79 -14.02 19.43
C PHE A 83 6.27 -15.42 19.03
N CYS A 84 5.34 -16.25 18.57
CA CYS A 84 5.66 -17.54 17.99
C CYS A 84 4.69 -17.90 16.88
N VAL A 85 5.13 -18.80 16.01
CA VAL A 85 4.32 -19.37 14.94
C VAL A 85 4.08 -20.83 15.29
N ALA A 86 2.81 -21.25 15.28
CA ALA A 86 2.41 -22.61 15.59
C ALA A 86 1.69 -23.24 14.40
N ARG A 87 1.90 -24.54 14.20
CA ARG A 87 1.18 -25.38 13.24
C ARG A 87 0.41 -26.47 13.99
N SER A 88 -0.79 -26.79 13.55
CA SER A 88 -1.45 -28.03 13.95
C SER A 88 -2.22 -28.72 12.83
N VAL A 89 -2.38 -30.04 12.92
CA VAL A 89 -3.29 -30.82 12.05
C VAL A 89 -4.52 -31.26 12.84
N ARG A 90 -5.71 -30.91 12.31
CA ARG A 90 -7.00 -31.08 12.98
C ARG A 90 -8.01 -31.80 12.08
N SER A 91 -9.00 -32.46 12.67
CA SER A 91 -10.10 -33.10 11.93
C SER A 91 -11.03 -32.04 11.31
N LEU A 92 -11.84 -32.43 10.32
CA LEU A 92 -12.82 -31.52 9.71
C LEU A 92 -13.82 -30.97 10.73
N ASP A 93 -14.31 -31.81 11.65
CA ASP A 93 -15.29 -31.42 12.67
C ASP A 93 -14.77 -30.39 13.68
N SER A 94 -13.44 -30.28 13.82
CA SER A 94 -12.82 -29.41 14.82
C SER A 94 -13.10 -27.93 14.57
N VAL A 95 -13.19 -27.50 13.32
CA VAL A 95 -13.52 -26.11 12.96
C VAL A 95 -14.93 -25.76 13.40
N SER A 96 -15.89 -26.64 13.12
CA SER A 96 -17.27 -26.47 13.55
C SER A 96 -17.39 -26.41 15.08
N LEU A 97 -16.62 -27.21 15.81
CA LEU A 97 -16.56 -27.15 17.27
C LEU A 97 -15.95 -25.84 17.77
N ALA A 98 -14.83 -25.40 17.19
CA ALA A 98 -14.15 -24.16 17.55
C ALA A 98 -15.03 -22.93 17.29
N LEU A 99 -15.76 -22.89 16.18
CA LEU A 99 -16.70 -21.81 15.86
C LEU A 99 -17.88 -21.75 16.84
N ARG A 100 -18.42 -22.92 17.24
CA ARG A 100 -19.48 -22.97 18.28
C ARG A 100 -18.97 -22.49 19.63
N LYS A 101 -17.72 -22.81 19.99
CA LYS A 101 -17.09 -22.34 21.22
C LYS A 101 -16.80 -20.83 21.16
N LEU A 102 -16.31 -20.33 20.03
CA LEU A 102 -16.12 -18.90 19.80
C LEU A 102 -17.43 -18.13 20.00
N ARG A 103 -18.55 -18.64 19.48
CA ARG A 103 -19.88 -18.04 19.66
C ARG A 103 -20.29 -17.95 21.14
N LYS A 104 -20.06 -19.01 21.90
CA LYS A 104 -20.58 -19.14 23.27
C LYS A 104 -19.67 -18.47 24.31
N ASP A 105 -18.37 -18.73 24.20
CA ASP A 105 -17.39 -18.43 25.23
C ASP A 105 -16.43 -17.30 24.82
N ARG A 106 -16.49 -16.82 23.56
CA ARG A 106 -15.53 -15.87 22.95
C ARG A 106 -14.07 -16.34 23.02
N VAL A 107 -13.86 -17.66 23.06
CA VAL A 107 -12.53 -18.27 23.10
C VAL A 107 -12.29 -19.01 21.79
N TRP A 108 -11.18 -18.71 21.13
CA TRP A 108 -10.70 -19.49 20.00
C TRP A 108 -9.77 -20.61 20.50
N ASN A 109 -9.98 -21.84 20.01
CA ASN A 109 -9.18 -22.98 20.47
C ASN A 109 -8.97 -24.08 19.42
N LEU A 110 -8.94 -23.73 18.13
CA LEU A 110 -8.85 -24.71 17.06
C LEU A 110 -7.55 -25.54 17.14
N SER A 111 -6.43 -24.93 17.50
CA SER A 111 -5.16 -25.64 17.72
C SER A 111 -5.12 -26.49 19.00
N GLY A 112 -6.21 -26.59 19.77
CA GLY A 112 -6.25 -27.31 21.04
C GLY A 112 -5.67 -26.52 22.23
N LYS A 113 -5.09 -25.34 21.99
CA LYS A 113 -4.77 -24.35 23.02
C LYS A 113 -5.74 -23.17 22.90
N SER A 114 -6.07 -22.54 24.02
CA SER A 114 -6.98 -21.38 24.01
C SER A 114 -6.19 -20.11 23.70
N LEU A 115 -6.69 -19.32 22.76
CA LEU A 115 -6.18 -18.01 22.38
C LEU A 115 -7.24 -16.96 22.68
N ASP A 116 -6.80 -15.84 23.26
CA ASP A 116 -7.60 -14.62 23.33
C ASP A 116 -7.78 -14.05 21.93
N VAL A 117 -8.95 -13.49 21.67
CA VAL A 117 -9.33 -12.82 20.43
C VAL A 117 -10.12 -11.55 20.76
N GLY A 118 -10.11 -10.57 19.87
CA GLY A 118 -10.97 -9.38 19.98
C GLY A 118 -12.44 -9.68 19.69
N GLU A 119 -13.26 -8.65 19.48
CA GLU A 119 -14.65 -8.83 19.06
C GLU A 119 -14.72 -9.26 17.59
N LEU A 120 -14.73 -10.58 17.38
CA LEU A 120 -14.77 -11.18 16.05
C LEU A 120 -16.17 -11.09 15.42
N ARG A 121 -16.23 -10.51 14.21
CA ARG A 121 -17.43 -10.45 13.37
C ARG A 121 -17.20 -11.17 12.05
N LEU A 122 -18.16 -11.99 11.64
CA LEU A 122 -18.08 -12.69 10.37
C LEU A 122 -18.33 -11.71 9.21
N SER A 123 -17.35 -11.59 8.32
CA SER A 123 -17.51 -10.89 7.05
C SER A 123 -18.25 -11.78 6.04
N ALA A 124 -18.80 -11.17 4.99
CA ALA A 124 -19.37 -11.93 3.89
C ALA A 124 -18.33 -12.91 3.30
N PRO A 125 -18.69 -14.19 3.05
CA PRO A 125 -17.82 -15.15 2.40
C PRO A 125 -17.28 -14.60 1.09
N MET A 126 -16.02 -14.87 0.81
CA MET A 126 -15.33 -14.39 -0.37
C MET A 126 -14.74 -15.55 -1.15
N PHE A 127 -14.67 -15.42 -2.46
CA PHE A 127 -13.83 -16.27 -3.30
C PHE A 127 -12.57 -15.50 -3.64
N VAL A 128 -11.41 -16.10 -3.35
CA VAL A 128 -10.11 -15.49 -3.60
C VAL A 128 -9.48 -16.19 -4.80
N PRO A 129 -9.34 -15.51 -5.95
CA PRO A 129 -8.63 -16.08 -7.08
C PRO A 129 -7.11 -16.09 -6.84
N PRO A 130 -6.36 -16.89 -7.62
CA PRO A 130 -4.90 -16.76 -7.70
C PRO A 130 -4.48 -15.35 -8.14
N ASP A 131 -3.23 -15.00 -7.85
CA ASP A 131 -2.63 -13.79 -8.40
C ASP A 131 -2.59 -13.86 -9.92
N GLY A 132 -2.91 -12.74 -10.56
CA GLY A 132 -2.87 -12.57 -12.01
C GLY A 132 -1.76 -11.61 -12.40
N THR A 133 -2.06 -10.67 -13.31
CA THR A 133 -1.22 -9.47 -13.47
C THR A 133 -1.34 -8.58 -12.24
N ASP A 134 -2.55 -8.48 -11.71
CA ASP A 134 -2.80 -7.84 -10.44
C ASP A 134 -2.63 -8.85 -9.29
N VAL A 135 -1.88 -8.43 -8.26
CA VAL A 135 -1.69 -9.21 -7.04
C VAL A 135 -2.94 -9.06 -6.17
N VAL A 136 -3.48 -10.17 -5.68
CA VAL A 136 -4.61 -10.17 -4.76
C VAL A 136 -4.07 -10.10 -3.33
N PRO A 137 -4.27 -9.00 -2.57
CA PRO A 137 -3.53 -8.77 -1.33
C PRO A 137 -3.64 -9.90 -0.29
N ILE A 138 -4.82 -10.51 -0.13
CA ILE A 138 -5.02 -11.61 0.83
C ILE A 138 -4.20 -12.87 0.50
N ASN A 139 -3.80 -13.09 -0.76
CA ASN A 139 -2.91 -14.21 -1.11
C ASN A 139 -1.55 -14.13 -0.40
N ALA A 140 -1.17 -12.96 0.14
CA ALA A 140 0.02 -12.79 0.97
C ALA A 140 -0.02 -13.54 2.32
N ILE A 141 -1.19 -14.01 2.75
CA ILE A 141 -1.39 -14.73 4.03
C ILE A 141 -2.08 -16.08 3.87
N LEU A 142 -2.73 -16.34 2.73
CA LEU A 142 -3.34 -17.64 2.44
C LEU A 142 -2.28 -18.68 2.07
N LYS A 143 -2.61 -19.95 2.25
CA LYS A 143 -1.76 -21.04 1.78
C LYS A 143 -1.95 -21.23 0.27
N ASN A 144 -0.87 -21.03 -0.50
CA ASN A 144 -0.66 -21.45 -1.90
C ASN A 144 -1.93 -21.50 -2.78
N ASN A 145 -2.44 -20.33 -3.13
CA ASN A 145 -3.65 -20.18 -3.96
C ASN A 145 -3.30 -20.08 -5.46
N PHE A 146 -2.67 -21.10 -6.05
CA PHE A 146 -2.06 -20.97 -7.39
C PHE A 146 -2.94 -21.36 -8.59
N TRP A 147 -3.94 -22.21 -8.39
CA TRP A 147 -4.62 -22.88 -9.51
C TRP A 147 -5.97 -22.25 -9.85
N ASN A 148 -6.96 -22.45 -8.99
CA ASN A 148 -8.34 -22.06 -9.29
C ASN A 148 -8.86 -20.96 -8.36
N GLY A 149 -8.29 -20.83 -7.18
CA GLY A 149 -8.81 -19.99 -6.12
C GLY A 149 -9.26 -20.78 -4.90
N SER A 150 -9.76 -20.06 -3.90
CA SER A 150 -10.21 -20.60 -2.62
C SER A 150 -11.46 -19.90 -2.13
N HIS A 151 -12.40 -20.65 -1.57
CA HIS A 151 -13.47 -20.08 -0.74
C HIS A 151 -12.88 -19.71 0.61
N VAL A 152 -13.15 -18.50 1.09
CA VAL A 152 -12.57 -17.98 2.34
C VAL A 152 -13.67 -17.41 3.23
N LEU A 153 -13.64 -17.82 4.49
CA LEU A 153 -14.42 -17.24 5.57
C LEU A 153 -13.50 -16.42 6.46
N ARG A 154 -13.87 -15.16 6.70
CA ARG A 154 -13.10 -14.22 7.51
C ARG A 154 -13.89 -13.83 8.75
N PHE A 155 -13.33 -14.08 9.92
CA PHE A 155 -13.80 -13.55 11.19
C PHE A 155 -12.89 -12.39 11.57
N CYS A 156 -13.38 -11.17 11.36
CA CYS A 156 -12.64 -9.92 11.52
C CYS A 156 -12.66 -9.45 12.97
N ASP A 157 -11.49 -9.18 13.54
CA ASP A 157 -11.38 -8.43 14.79
C ASP A 157 -11.74 -6.97 14.51
N SER A 158 -12.92 -6.56 15.00
CA SER A 158 -13.54 -5.28 14.66
C SER A 158 -12.98 -4.09 15.43
N ASP A 159 -12.43 -4.31 16.63
CA ASP A 159 -11.90 -3.23 17.47
C ASP A 159 -10.36 -3.14 17.43
N LYS A 160 -9.67 -4.27 17.21
CA LYS A 160 -8.20 -4.38 17.14
C LYS A 160 -7.49 -3.70 18.32
N THR A 161 -8.16 -3.57 19.48
CA THR A 161 -7.73 -2.69 20.58
C THR A 161 -6.36 -3.07 21.11
N ARG A 162 -6.10 -4.38 21.26
CA ARG A 162 -4.80 -4.89 21.74
C ARG A 162 -3.69 -4.82 20.68
N LEU A 163 -4.04 -4.53 19.43
CA LEU A 163 -3.13 -4.53 18.29
C LEU A 163 -2.76 -3.11 17.83
N LEU A 164 -3.36 -2.07 18.41
CA LEU A 164 -3.06 -0.64 18.17
C LEU A 164 -1.56 -0.31 18.10
N PRO A 165 -0.68 -0.87 18.95
CA PRO A 165 0.74 -0.54 18.87
C PRO A 165 1.43 -0.91 17.54
N PHE A 166 0.86 -1.83 16.73
CA PHE A 166 1.33 -2.11 15.37
C PHE A 166 0.91 -1.04 14.35
N PHE A 167 -0.19 -0.34 14.61
CA PHE A 167 -0.71 0.73 13.75
C PHE A 167 0.01 2.06 14.05
N ASP A 168 0.37 2.31 15.31
CA ASP A 168 1.08 3.52 15.74
C ASP A 168 2.50 3.61 15.15
N ASP A 169 3.20 2.47 15.01
CA ASP A 169 4.53 2.40 14.42
C ASP A 169 4.66 1.22 13.45
N ARG A 170 4.55 1.52 12.15
CA ARG A 170 4.62 0.52 11.07
C ARG A 170 5.92 -0.28 11.04
N ARG A 171 7.01 0.23 11.62
CA ARG A 171 8.30 -0.49 11.67
C ARG A 171 8.19 -1.76 12.50
N ARG A 172 7.32 -1.77 13.53
CA ARG A 172 7.08 -2.93 14.39
C ARG A 172 6.45 -4.09 13.61
N LEU A 173 5.45 -3.79 12.77
CA LEU A 173 4.82 -4.80 11.92
C LEU A 173 5.78 -5.28 10.82
N GLN A 174 6.62 -4.40 10.27
CA GLN A 174 7.65 -4.79 9.31
C GLN A 174 8.65 -5.77 9.92
N GLN A 175 9.13 -5.50 11.14
CA GLN A 175 10.02 -6.41 11.87
C GLN A 175 9.35 -7.77 12.12
N LEU A 176 8.12 -7.78 12.65
CA LEU A 176 7.38 -9.02 12.87
C LEU A 176 7.17 -9.81 11.57
N SER A 177 6.78 -9.13 10.49
CA SER A 177 6.56 -9.75 9.19
C SER A 177 7.85 -10.32 8.59
N TYR A 178 9.01 -9.68 8.83
CA TYR A 178 10.30 -10.18 8.37
C TYR A 178 10.67 -11.48 9.09
N GLU A 179 10.55 -11.50 10.42
CA GLU A 179 10.85 -12.70 11.24
C GLU A 179 9.92 -13.87 10.92
N ILE A 180 8.63 -13.60 10.71
CA ILE A 180 7.66 -14.63 10.29
C ILE A 180 7.93 -15.10 8.87
N GLY A 181 8.34 -14.19 7.97
CA GLY A 181 8.69 -14.49 6.58
C GLY A 181 9.81 -15.52 6.42
N ASN A 182 10.69 -15.64 7.43
CA ASN A 182 11.74 -16.66 7.48
C ASN A 182 11.21 -18.06 7.82
N LEU A 183 10.00 -18.16 8.38
CA LEU A 183 9.37 -19.41 8.83
C LEU A 183 8.24 -19.87 7.91
N LEU A 184 7.44 -18.92 7.43
CA LEU A 184 6.30 -19.14 6.53
C LEU A 184 6.36 -18.10 5.41
N PRO A 185 5.90 -18.44 4.17
CA PRO A 185 5.81 -17.50 3.06
C PRO A 185 4.64 -16.51 3.24
N VAL A 186 4.62 -15.78 4.35
CA VAL A 186 3.54 -14.89 4.78
C VAL A 186 4.08 -13.45 4.87
N LYS A 187 3.33 -12.48 4.33
CA LYS A 187 3.67 -11.05 4.41
C LYS A 187 2.53 -10.27 5.07
N LEU A 188 2.74 -9.79 6.29
CA LEU A 188 1.71 -9.08 7.06
C LEU A 188 1.62 -7.58 6.72
N THR A 189 2.70 -6.99 6.21
CA THR A 189 2.79 -5.54 5.97
C THR A 189 1.79 -5.00 4.95
N GLY A 190 1.35 -5.84 4.00
CA GLY A 190 0.38 -5.47 2.97
C GLY A 190 -1.09 -5.76 3.35
N VAL A 191 -1.33 -6.36 4.51
CA VAL A 191 -2.66 -6.84 4.96
C VAL A 191 -2.89 -6.55 6.43
N ILE A 192 -2.52 -5.35 6.87
CA ILE A 192 -2.62 -4.93 8.27
C ILE A 192 -4.06 -5.02 8.82
N ASP A 193 -5.07 -4.91 7.96
CA ASP A 193 -6.47 -5.05 8.31
C ASP A 193 -6.83 -6.48 8.78
N PHE A 194 -6.02 -7.49 8.44
CA PHE A 194 -6.21 -8.89 8.87
C PHE A 194 -5.58 -9.22 10.22
N LEU A 195 -4.89 -8.27 10.87
CA LEU A 195 -4.37 -8.51 12.22
C LEU A 195 -5.51 -8.73 13.21
N GLY A 196 -5.41 -9.80 14.00
CA GLY A 196 -6.43 -10.26 14.95
C GLY A 196 -7.43 -11.25 14.34
N ASP A 197 -7.44 -11.41 13.02
CA ASP A 197 -8.48 -12.17 12.33
C ASP A 197 -8.26 -13.69 12.40
N ILE A 198 -9.36 -14.41 12.13
CA ILE A 198 -9.36 -15.85 11.88
C ILE A 198 -9.86 -16.08 10.46
N ILE A 199 -9.09 -16.84 9.70
CA ILE A 199 -9.36 -17.16 8.29
C ILE A 199 -9.54 -18.66 8.15
N VAL A 200 -10.65 -19.07 7.54
CA VAL A 200 -10.88 -20.46 7.12
C VAL A 200 -10.86 -20.52 5.60
N GLN A 201 -9.85 -21.20 5.05
CA GLN A 201 -9.62 -21.35 3.61
C GLN A 201 -10.03 -22.75 3.16
N ILE A 202 -10.88 -22.82 2.14
CA ILE A 202 -11.27 -24.06 1.45
C ILE A 202 -10.82 -23.93 -0.01
N PRO A 203 -9.62 -24.43 -0.36
CA PRO A 203 -9.09 -24.33 -1.71
C PRO A 203 -9.90 -25.16 -2.69
N VAL A 204 -10.09 -24.72 -3.93
CA VAL A 204 -10.74 -25.56 -4.95
C VAL A 204 -9.70 -26.46 -5.61
N THR A 205 -9.80 -27.76 -5.33
CA THR A 205 -8.88 -28.81 -5.79
C THR A 205 -9.57 -29.90 -6.63
N ILE A 206 -10.89 -29.84 -6.80
CA ILE A 206 -11.67 -30.84 -7.54
C ILE A 206 -11.42 -30.84 -9.05
N LEU A 207 -10.88 -29.74 -9.57
CA LEU A 207 -10.52 -29.57 -10.98
C LEU A 207 -9.32 -28.63 -11.09
N GLN A 208 -8.77 -28.49 -12.29
CA GLN A 208 -7.80 -27.46 -12.66
C GLN A 208 -8.25 -26.80 -13.96
N VAL A 209 -8.29 -25.46 -13.99
CA VAL A 209 -8.64 -24.71 -15.19
C VAL A 209 -7.40 -24.09 -15.82
N ASN A 210 -7.27 -24.27 -17.13
CA ASN A 210 -6.29 -23.59 -17.97
C ASN A 210 -7.02 -22.65 -18.93
N TRP A 211 -6.49 -21.45 -19.05
CA TRP A 211 -7.05 -20.37 -19.85
C TRP A 211 -6.10 -20.03 -20.99
N GLY A 212 -6.61 -19.94 -22.21
CA GLY A 212 -5.85 -19.49 -23.36
C GLY A 212 -6.50 -18.26 -24.00
N ALA A 213 -5.68 -17.29 -24.40
CA ALA A 213 -6.09 -16.25 -25.33
C ALA A 213 -5.83 -16.77 -26.75
N GLY A 214 -6.88 -16.83 -27.57
CA GLY A 214 -6.78 -17.23 -28.97
C GLY A 214 -6.00 -16.22 -29.81
N PRO A 215 -5.49 -16.62 -30.99
CA PRO A 215 -4.66 -15.77 -31.83
C PRO A 215 -5.41 -14.53 -32.38
N ASN A 216 -6.73 -14.60 -32.57
CA ASN A 216 -7.51 -13.61 -33.32
C ASN A 216 -8.20 -12.51 -32.49
N LYS A 217 -7.63 -12.09 -31.35
CA LYS A 217 -8.17 -11.06 -30.41
C LYS A 217 -9.53 -11.40 -29.74
N GLY A 218 -10.33 -12.28 -30.35
CA GLY A 218 -11.75 -12.50 -30.06
C GLY A 218 -12.14 -13.82 -29.39
N GLU A 219 -11.18 -14.62 -28.91
CA GLU A 219 -11.47 -15.96 -28.40
C GLU A 219 -10.72 -16.24 -27.10
N VAL A 220 -11.44 -16.66 -26.06
CA VAL A 220 -10.88 -17.13 -24.79
C VAL A 220 -11.20 -18.61 -24.65
N SER A 221 -10.17 -19.47 -24.72
CA SER A 221 -10.32 -20.91 -24.56
C SER A 221 -10.25 -21.30 -23.09
N ILE A 222 -11.14 -22.20 -22.70
CA ILE A 222 -11.21 -22.79 -21.36
C ILE A 222 -10.97 -24.28 -21.49
N SER A 223 -10.02 -24.80 -20.72
CA SER A 223 -9.77 -26.24 -20.61
C SER A 223 -9.74 -26.64 -19.14
N VAL A 224 -10.44 -27.71 -18.80
CA VAL A 224 -10.68 -28.19 -17.44
C VAL A 224 -10.22 -29.64 -17.35
N ALA A 225 -9.36 -29.91 -16.38
CA ALA A 225 -8.99 -31.25 -15.97
C ALA A 225 -9.63 -31.54 -14.61
N TRP A 226 -10.51 -32.54 -14.54
CA TRP A 226 -11.10 -32.98 -13.27
C TRP A 226 -10.11 -33.81 -12.47
N HIS A 227 -10.21 -33.73 -11.15
CA HIS A 227 -9.50 -34.64 -10.25
C HIS A 227 -9.89 -36.10 -10.57
N PRO A 228 -8.95 -37.08 -10.53
CA PRO A 228 -9.25 -38.47 -10.89
C PRO A 228 -10.41 -39.10 -10.12
N ASP A 229 -10.57 -38.73 -8.86
CA ASP A 229 -11.66 -39.21 -7.99
C ASP A 229 -12.97 -38.40 -8.12
N ALA A 230 -13.01 -37.38 -8.99
CA ALA A 230 -14.19 -36.56 -9.21
C ALA A 230 -15.04 -37.11 -10.35
N THR A 231 -16.36 -37.00 -10.22
CA THR A 231 -17.27 -37.20 -11.35
C THR A 231 -17.43 -35.88 -12.10
N PRO A 232 -17.04 -35.79 -13.39
CA PRO A 232 -17.26 -34.60 -14.19
C PRO A 232 -18.74 -34.20 -14.23
N ARG A 233 -19.01 -32.90 -14.18
CA ARG A 233 -20.37 -32.34 -14.21
C ARG A 233 -20.43 -31.05 -15.00
N GLU A 234 -21.64 -30.59 -15.29
CA GLU A 234 -21.85 -29.39 -16.11
C GLU A 234 -21.30 -28.14 -15.44
N LEU A 235 -20.57 -27.37 -16.22
CA LEU A 235 -19.95 -26.11 -15.84
C LEU A 235 -20.57 -24.94 -16.63
N VAL A 236 -20.45 -23.75 -16.06
CA VAL A 236 -20.73 -22.47 -16.69
C VAL A 236 -19.44 -21.65 -16.67
N GLY A 237 -19.07 -21.08 -17.81
CA GLY A 237 -17.85 -20.32 -18.00
C GLY A 237 -18.21 -18.88 -18.29
N ALA A 238 -17.53 -17.94 -17.65
CA ALA A 238 -17.68 -16.53 -17.91
C ALA A 238 -16.32 -15.87 -18.07
N ALA A 239 -16.25 -14.86 -18.92
CA ALA A 239 -15.08 -14.01 -19.05
C ALA A 239 -15.50 -12.56 -19.30
N ARG A 240 -14.71 -11.62 -18.76
CA ARG A 240 -14.97 -10.19 -18.87
C ARG A 240 -13.68 -9.39 -18.91
N ALA A 241 -13.65 -8.34 -19.73
CA ALA A 241 -12.56 -7.38 -19.79
C ALA A 241 -13.08 -6.00 -19.40
N ARG A 242 -12.28 -5.27 -18.62
CA ARG A 242 -12.58 -3.89 -18.22
C ARG A 242 -11.50 -2.96 -18.70
N PHE A 243 -11.92 -1.78 -19.13
CA PHE A 243 -11.03 -0.69 -19.43
C PHE A 243 -11.74 0.64 -19.15
N ASP A 244 -11.03 1.58 -18.54
CA ASP A 244 -11.59 2.89 -18.16
C ASP A 244 -12.92 2.78 -17.39
N THR A 245 -12.97 1.86 -16.41
CA THR A 245 -14.16 1.46 -15.62
C THR A 245 -15.31 0.81 -16.42
N GLY A 246 -15.31 0.94 -17.75
CA GLY A 246 -16.28 0.31 -18.64
C GLY A 246 -16.06 -1.21 -18.79
N LEU A 247 -17.16 -1.94 -18.97
CA LEU A 247 -17.15 -3.34 -19.38
C LEU A 247 -17.03 -3.38 -20.91
N VAL A 248 -15.82 -3.62 -21.42
CA VAL A 248 -15.54 -3.56 -22.88
C VAL A 248 -15.77 -4.89 -23.59
N ALA A 249 -15.77 -5.98 -22.83
CA ALA A 249 -16.03 -7.31 -23.35
C ALA A 249 -16.63 -8.19 -22.25
N ALA A 250 -17.61 -9.01 -22.60
CA ALA A 250 -18.20 -10.01 -21.71
C ALA A 250 -18.77 -11.17 -22.52
N SER A 251 -18.57 -12.39 -22.03
CA SER A 251 -19.12 -13.59 -22.63
C SER A 251 -19.40 -14.64 -21.56
N VAL A 252 -20.49 -15.38 -21.74
CA VAL A 252 -20.91 -16.47 -20.84
C VAL A 252 -21.30 -17.66 -21.70
N ILE A 253 -20.90 -18.85 -21.29
CA ILE A 253 -21.27 -20.11 -21.92
C ILE A 253 -21.71 -21.12 -20.86
N GLU A 254 -22.80 -21.82 -21.14
CA GLU A 254 -23.34 -22.85 -20.27
C GLU A 254 -23.19 -24.24 -20.89
N GLY A 255 -23.03 -25.26 -20.05
CA GLY A 255 -23.17 -26.65 -20.47
C GLY A 255 -21.93 -27.24 -21.13
N PHE A 256 -20.76 -27.07 -20.51
CA PHE A 256 -19.54 -27.80 -20.88
C PHE A 256 -18.99 -28.60 -19.69
N THR A 257 -18.17 -29.61 -19.96
CA THR A 257 -17.56 -30.43 -18.90
C THR A 257 -16.04 -30.45 -18.93
N HIS A 258 -15.41 -30.28 -20.10
CA HIS A 258 -13.94 -30.39 -20.24
C HIS A 258 -13.34 -29.17 -20.94
N SER A 259 -13.89 -28.75 -22.06
CA SER A 259 -13.38 -27.59 -22.76
C SER A 259 -14.49 -26.82 -23.44
N THR A 260 -14.25 -25.54 -23.61
CA THR A 260 -15.14 -24.64 -24.34
C THR A 260 -14.37 -23.41 -24.79
N SER A 261 -15.02 -22.58 -25.59
CA SER A 261 -14.46 -21.33 -26.06
C SER A 261 -15.49 -20.21 -25.93
N LEU A 262 -15.05 -19.08 -25.40
CA LEU A 262 -15.83 -17.87 -25.25
C LEU A 262 -15.44 -16.89 -26.36
N SER A 263 -16.42 -16.48 -27.16
CA SER A 263 -16.19 -15.41 -28.14
C SER A 263 -16.30 -14.05 -27.44
N MET A 264 -15.18 -13.36 -27.30
CA MET A 264 -15.08 -11.99 -26.82
C MET A 264 -13.79 -11.32 -27.29
N ASP A 265 -13.89 -10.10 -27.81
CA ASP A 265 -12.72 -9.27 -28.14
C ASP A 265 -12.24 -8.54 -26.89
N THR A 266 -11.07 -8.93 -26.36
CA THR A 266 -10.52 -8.32 -25.16
C THR A 266 -9.92 -6.94 -25.41
N HIS A 267 -9.80 -6.50 -26.67
CA HIS A 267 -9.21 -5.23 -27.08
C HIS A 267 -7.79 -5.01 -26.51
N ASP A 268 -7.01 -6.08 -26.37
CA ASP A 268 -5.67 -6.09 -25.76
C ASP A 268 -5.65 -5.72 -24.26
N HIS A 269 -6.80 -5.76 -23.60
CA HIS A 269 -6.89 -5.51 -22.17
C HIS A 269 -6.84 -6.80 -21.35
N PRO A 270 -6.34 -6.74 -20.10
CA PRO A 270 -6.47 -7.84 -19.15
C PRO A 270 -7.94 -8.23 -18.98
N PHE A 271 -8.16 -9.51 -18.73
CA PHE A 271 -9.51 -10.01 -18.48
C PHE A 271 -9.54 -10.93 -17.25
N GLU A 272 -10.73 -11.04 -16.70
CA GLU A 272 -11.08 -11.91 -15.58
C GLU A 272 -11.95 -13.04 -16.13
N THR A 273 -11.80 -14.23 -15.57
CA THR A 273 -12.59 -15.40 -15.93
C THR A 273 -13.12 -16.11 -14.71
N GLU A 274 -14.21 -16.84 -14.89
CA GLU A 274 -14.88 -17.60 -13.85
C GLU A 274 -15.39 -18.94 -14.41
N VAL A 275 -15.29 -20.01 -13.62
CA VAL A 275 -15.91 -21.31 -13.87
C VAL A 275 -16.79 -21.68 -12.70
N TRP A 276 -18.07 -21.87 -12.97
CA TRP A 276 -19.09 -22.21 -12.00
C TRP A 276 -19.54 -23.65 -12.19
N ASP A 277 -19.81 -24.31 -11.07
CA ASP A 277 -20.56 -25.54 -11.00
C ASP A 277 -22.05 -25.26 -11.22
N LYS A 278 -22.63 -25.77 -12.31
CA LYS A 278 -24.04 -25.52 -12.61
C LYS A 278 -24.99 -26.20 -11.63
N SER A 279 -24.63 -27.39 -11.16
CA SER A 279 -25.50 -28.20 -10.28
C SER A 279 -25.51 -27.66 -8.86
N ASN A 280 -24.34 -27.23 -8.38
CA ASN A 280 -24.20 -26.71 -7.02
C ASN A 280 -24.26 -25.18 -6.95
N GLY A 281 -24.21 -24.44 -8.06
CA GLY A 281 -24.15 -22.97 -8.02
C GLY A 281 -22.95 -22.46 -7.22
N LEU A 282 -21.80 -23.15 -7.31
CA LEU A 282 -20.57 -22.82 -6.60
C LEU A 282 -19.50 -22.38 -7.60
N LEU A 283 -18.76 -21.33 -7.26
CA LEU A 283 -17.59 -20.91 -8.02
C LEU A 283 -16.47 -21.94 -7.79
N LEU A 284 -15.96 -22.53 -8.87
CA LEU A 284 -14.88 -23.52 -8.83
C LEU A 284 -13.54 -22.93 -9.26
N ALA A 285 -13.55 -21.95 -10.16
CA ALA A 285 -12.33 -21.24 -10.51
C ALA A 285 -12.62 -19.77 -10.83
N ALA A 286 -11.70 -18.88 -10.48
CA ALA A 286 -11.69 -17.54 -11.02
C ALA A 286 -10.25 -17.04 -11.19
N THR A 287 -10.05 -16.06 -12.06
CA THR A 287 -8.78 -15.36 -12.19
C THR A 287 -8.92 -13.93 -11.68
N ALA A 288 -7.85 -13.41 -11.06
CA ALA A 288 -7.67 -11.96 -11.02
C ALA A 288 -7.46 -11.43 -12.45
N SER A 289 -7.55 -10.11 -12.62
CA SER A 289 -7.20 -9.44 -13.87
C SER A 289 -5.86 -9.95 -14.40
N THR A 290 -5.90 -10.66 -15.53
CA THR A 290 -4.75 -11.39 -16.07
C THR A 290 -4.48 -10.96 -17.51
N SER A 291 -3.23 -10.57 -17.75
CA SER A 291 -2.69 -10.22 -19.07
C SER A 291 -2.03 -11.41 -19.72
N TYR A 292 -2.05 -11.44 -21.04
CA TYR A 292 -1.41 -12.48 -21.84
C TYR A 292 -0.33 -11.85 -22.72
N ILE A 293 0.79 -12.56 -22.86
CA ILE A 293 1.90 -12.10 -23.69
C ILE A 293 1.49 -12.23 -25.16
N ARG A 294 1.30 -11.08 -25.83
CA ARG A 294 1.07 -11.04 -27.29
C ARG A 294 2.31 -10.65 -28.08
N GLN A 295 3.16 -9.83 -27.46
CA GLN A 295 4.33 -9.24 -28.08
C GLN A 295 5.50 -9.24 -27.10
N ILE A 296 6.68 -9.58 -27.60
CA ILE A 296 7.96 -9.43 -26.91
C ILE A 296 8.74 -8.35 -27.63
N VAL A 297 9.11 -7.30 -26.91
CA VAL A 297 9.98 -6.22 -27.41
C VAL A 297 11.37 -6.40 -26.84
N MET A 298 12.36 -6.63 -27.71
CA MET A 298 13.76 -6.75 -27.32
C MET A 298 14.51 -5.49 -27.73
N THR A 299 15.33 -4.95 -26.82
CA THR A 299 16.17 -3.78 -27.11
C THR A 299 17.64 -4.08 -26.80
N PRO A 300 18.31 -4.95 -27.58
CA PRO A 300 19.74 -5.24 -27.39
C PRO A 300 20.57 -3.96 -27.43
N HIS A 301 21.50 -3.88 -26.48
CA HIS A 301 22.51 -2.83 -26.40
C HIS A 301 23.77 -3.30 -27.13
N ILE A 302 24.02 -2.75 -28.31
CA ILE A 302 25.22 -3.05 -29.10
C ILE A 302 26.29 -2.05 -28.69
N VAL A 303 27.30 -2.54 -27.98
CA VAL A 303 28.44 -1.72 -27.52
C VAL A 303 29.32 -1.41 -28.73
N TRP A 304 29.63 -0.13 -28.92
CA TRP A 304 30.61 0.31 -29.90
C TRP A 304 32.03 -0.03 -29.44
N PRO A 305 32.95 -0.36 -30.36
CA PRO A 305 34.32 -0.76 -29.98
C PRO A 305 35.12 0.34 -29.29
N GLU A 306 34.87 1.60 -29.65
CA GLU A 306 35.56 2.75 -29.10
C GLU A 306 34.68 3.47 -28.08
N PRO A 307 35.13 3.61 -26.82
CA PRO A 307 34.41 4.39 -25.82
C PRO A 307 34.63 5.88 -26.03
N ARG A 308 33.65 6.65 -25.56
CA ARG A 308 33.79 8.09 -25.43
C ARG A 308 34.77 8.41 -24.30
N VAL A 309 35.82 9.16 -24.61
CA VAL A 309 36.78 9.67 -23.63
C VAL A 309 36.62 11.18 -23.53
N PHE A 310 36.52 11.70 -22.31
CA PHE A 310 36.45 13.13 -22.03
C PHE A 310 37.12 13.43 -20.69
N THR A 311 37.39 14.71 -20.44
CA THR A 311 38.07 15.16 -19.24
C THR A 311 37.14 15.98 -18.35
N ILE A 312 37.21 15.74 -17.04
CA ILE A 312 36.48 16.45 -16.00
C ILE A 312 37.50 17.31 -15.24
N PRO A 313 37.40 18.65 -15.30
CA PRO A 313 38.26 19.52 -14.51
C PRO A 313 37.89 19.40 -13.02
N LYS A 314 38.88 19.19 -12.16
CA LYS A 314 38.73 19.19 -10.70
C LYS A 314 39.01 20.59 -10.12
N GLN A 315 38.49 20.84 -8.93
CA GLN A 315 38.60 22.13 -8.24
C GLN A 315 40.05 22.51 -7.88
N ASP A 316 40.96 21.55 -7.83
CA ASP A 316 42.41 21.73 -7.58
C ASP A 316 43.23 22.01 -8.85
N GLY A 317 42.57 22.14 -10.02
CA GLY A 317 43.23 22.31 -11.31
C GLY A 317 43.75 21.02 -11.94
N LEU A 318 43.58 19.86 -11.28
CA LEU A 318 43.83 18.56 -11.89
C LEU A 318 42.70 18.20 -12.86
N VAL A 319 43.01 17.33 -13.82
CA VAL A 319 42.06 16.86 -14.82
C VAL A 319 41.87 15.36 -14.66
N GLU A 320 40.64 14.92 -14.49
CA GLU A 320 40.29 13.50 -14.45
C GLU A 320 39.76 13.05 -15.81
N THR A 321 40.38 12.04 -16.40
CA THR A 321 39.88 11.45 -17.64
C THR A 321 38.80 10.43 -17.35
N ALA A 322 37.59 10.66 -17.87
CA ALA A 322 36.47 9.73 -17.85
C ALA A 322 36.37 8.97 -19.18
N ARG A 323 36.06 7.67 -19.11
CA ARG A 323 35.89 6.79 -20.26
C ARG A 323 34.55 6.07 -20.14
N ILE A 324 33.63 6.31 -21.07
CA ILE A 324 32.29 5.72 -21.09
C ILE A 324 32.14 4.88 -22.34
N GLN A 325 31.80 3.60 -22.17
CA GLN A 325 31.41 2.74 -23.29
C GLN A 325 30.12 3.26 -23.91
N VAL A 326 30.15 3.53 -25.21
CA VAL A 326 28.96 3.96 -25.95
C VAL A 326 28.33 2.76 -26.64
N GLY A 327 27.03 2.77 -26.82
CA GLY A 327 26.32 1.72 -27.53
C GLY A 327 25.08 2.26 -28.24
N THR A 328 24.54 1.48 -29.16
CA THR A 328 23.24 1.72 -29.79
C THR A 328 22.20 0.74 -29.28
N HIS A 329 20.96 1.19 -29.26
CA HIS A 329 19.80 0.38 -28.94
C HIS A 329 19.02 0.13 -30.22
N HIS A 330 18.79 -1.14 -30.56
CA HIS A 330 17.92 -1.52 -31.67
C HIS A 330 16.66 -2.18 -31.11
N ARG A 331 15.48 -1.69 -31.50
CA ARG A 331 14.21 -2.24 -31.05
C ARG A 331 13.76 -3.35 -32.01
N PHE A 332 13.70 -4.58 -31.52
CA PHE A 332 13.13 -5.74 -32.20
C PHE A 332 11.77 -6.07 -31.58
N VAL A 333 10.83 -6.47 -32.41
CA VAL A 333 9.49 -6.84 -32.01
C VAL A 333 9.19 -8.25 -32.53
N VAL A 334 8.73 -9.12 -31.64
CA VAL A 334 8.24 -10.46 -31.97
C VAL A 334 6.79 -10.56 -31.50
N GLY A 335 5.88 -11.03 -32.35
CA GLY A 335 4.44 -11.15 -32.03
C GLY A 335 3.57 -10.22 -32.88
N ASP A 336 2.36 -9.95 -32.40
CA ASP A 336 1.42 -9.05 -33.09
C ASP A 336 1.98 -7.61 -33.14
N THR A 337 1.90 -6.98 -34.32
CA THR A 337 2.35 -5.60 -34.56
C THR A 337 1.19 -4.66 -34.87
N ASP A 338 -0.05 -5.16 -34.98
CA ASP A 338 -1.22 -4.33 -35.26
C ASP A 338 -1.59 -3.52 -34.03
N VAL A 339 -1.26 -2.23 -34.07
CA VAL A 339 -1.69 -1.24 -33.08
C VAL A 339 -3.11 -0.82 -33.42
N ASP A 340 -4.06 -1.10 -32.52
CA ASP A 340 -5.41 -0.54 -32.62
C ASP A 340 -5.34 1.01 -32.48
N PRO A 341 -5.67 1.79 -33.53
CA PRO A 341 -5.63 3.24 -33.45
C PRO A 341 -6.55 3.81 -32.35
N ALA A 342 -7.64 3.11 -32.01
CA ALA A 342 -8.50 3.52 -30.92
C ALA A 342 -7.80 3.42 -29.56
N ASN A 343 -6.88 2.47 -29.37
CA ASN A 343 -6.07 2.37 -28.14
C ASN A 343 -5.11 3.57 -28.01
N ASP A 344 -4.50 4.02 -29.09
CA ASP A 344 -3.59 5.19 -29.07
C ASP A 344 -4.32 6.49 -28.64
N TRP A 345 -5.49 6.76 -29.24
CA TRP A 345 -6.29 7.93 -28.87
C TRP A 345 -6.83 7.84 -27.44
N ARG A 346 -7.22 6.64 -27.01
CA ARG A 346 -7.64 6.39 -25.62
C ARG A 346 -6.49 6.67 -24.64
N ASN A 347 -5.28 6.17 -24.90
CA ASN A 347 -4.10 6.41 -24.07
C ASN A 347 -3.77 7.91 -23.95
N ARG A 348 -3.84 8.66 -25.05
CA ARG A 348 -3.64 10.11 -25.04
C ARG A 348 -4.68 10.84 -24.18
N ARG A 349 -5.95 10.46 -24.28
CA ARG A 349 -7.01 11.03 -23.43
C ARG A 349 -6.71 10.75 -21.95
N THR A 350 -6.39 9.50 -21.59
CA THR A 350 -6.06 9.12 -20.21
C THR A 350 -4.87 9.92 -19.66
N GLN A 351 -3.84 10.18 -20.48
CA GLN A 351 -2.71 11.03 -20.07
C GLN A 351 -3.12 12.49 -19.80
N LEU A 352 -4.00 13.05 -20.64
CA LEU A 352 -4.50 14.41 -20.45
C LEU A 352 -5.42 14.53 -19.24
N GLU A 353 -6.31 13.55 -19.02
CA GLU A 353 -7.18 13.48 -17.85
C GLU A 353 -6.36 13.31 -16.56
N GLU A 354 -5.32 12.47 -16.58
CA GLU A 354 -4.42 12.30 -15.44
C GLU A 354 -3.67 13.60 -15.12
N ALA A 355 -3.15 14.29 -16.13
CA ALA A 355 -2.51 15.59 -15.93
C ALA A 355 -3.47 16.63 -15.31
N ALA A 356 -4.72 16.67 -15.77
CA ALA A 356 -5.75 17.55 -15.19
C ALA A 356 -6.08 17.18 -13.74
N ARG A 357 -6.23 15.88 -13.45
CA ARG A 357 -6.52 15.36 -12.10
C ARG A 357 -5.38 15.65 -11.12
N LEU A 358 -4.14 15.46 -11.54
CA LEU A 358 -2.95 15.76 -10.73
C LEU A 358 -2.87 17.26 -10.42
N ALA A 359 -3.21 18.13 -11.39
CA ALA A 359 -3.25 19.57 -11.18
C ALA A 359 -4.38 19.99 -10.22
N GLU A 360 -5.59 19.44 -10.38
CA GLU A 360 -6.74 19.72 -9.49
C GLU A 360 -6.45 19.31 -8.04
N ARG A 361 -5.78 18.18 -7.83
CA ARG A 361 -5.38 17.70 -6.50
C ARG A 361 -4.10 18.34 -5.98
N ARG A 362 -3.46 19.21 -6.77
CA ARG A 362 -2.15 19.81 -6.49
C ARG A 362 -1.06 18.77 -6.25
N GLU A 363 -1.21 17.56 -6.81
CA GLU A 363 -0.19 16.51 -6.72
C GLU A 363 0.98 16.78 -7.68
N PHE A 364 0.72 17.49 -8.77
CA PHE A 364 1.74 18.00 -9.68
C PHE A 364 1.28 19.30 -10.34
N VAL A 365 1.96 20.41 -10.04
CA VAL A 365 1.67 21.73 -10.64
C VAL A 365 2.97 22.37 -11.09
N GLN A 366 2.99 22.86 -12.33
CA GLN A 366 4.11 23.64 -12.86
C GLN A 366 3.79 25.13 -12.83
N TYR A 367 4.78 25.93 -12.48
CA TYR A 367 4.73 27.39 -12.58
C TYR A 367 5.86 27.82 -13.49
N PHE A 368 5.59 28.74 -14.41
CA PHE A 368 6.53 29.14 -15.46
C PHE A 368 7.23 30.46 -15.12
N GLY A 369 6.67 31.26 -14.21
CA GLY A 369 7.23 32.56 -13.84
C GLY A 369 7.13 33.59 -14.97
N ASN A 370 6.12 33.47 -15.84
CA ASN A 370 5.93 34.37 -16.98
C ASN A 370 5.72 35.83 -16.53
N SER A 371 6.04 36.76 -17.44
CA SER A 371 6.25 38.21 -17.28
C SER A 371 5.11 39.06 -16.70
N LEU A 372 4.03 38.45 -16.20
CA LEU A 372 3.06 39.08 -15.29
C LEU A 372 3.31 38.53 -13.88
N PRO A 373 4.17 39.20 -13.07
CA PRO A 373 4.73 38.64 -11.83
C PRO A 373 3.71 38.28 -10.75
N GLN A 374 2.46 38.72 -10.88
CA GLN A 374 1.42 38.53 -9.88
C GLN A 374 0.56 37.28 -10.05
N SER A 375 0.47 36.65 -11.24
CA SER A 375 -0.44 35.50 -11.40
C SER A 375 0.14 34.19 -10.84
N ASP A 376 1.39 33.86 -11.17
CA ASP A 376 1.98 32.56 -10.79
C ASP A 376 2.42 32.53 -9.32
N ARG A 377 2.88 33.66 -8.76
CA ARG A 377 3.18 33.74 -7.31
C ARG A 377 1.91 33.62 -6.47
N ALA A 378 0.86 34.35 -6.82
CA ALA A 378 -0.42 34.25 -6.13
C ALA A 378 -0.97 32.81 -6.24
N ARG A 379 -0.96 32.23 -7.44
CA ARG A 379 -1.38 30.84 -7.67
C ARG A 379 -0.59 29.86 -6.80
N ALA A 380 0.74 29.97 -6.76
CA ALA A 380 1.57 29.07 -5.96
C ALA A 380 1.28 29.18 -4.45
N LEU A 381 1.13 30.40 -3.93
CA LEU A 381 0.75 30.60 -2.52
C LEU A 381 -0.66 30.07 -2.23
N ASP A 382 -1.60 30.28 -3.14
CA ASP A 382 -2.98 29.80 -2.99
C ASP A 382 -3.06 28.27 -3.05
N ASP A 383 -2.23 27.62 -3.86
CA ASP A 383 -2.10 26.15 -3.87
C ASP A 383 -1.52 25.63 -2.54
N LEU A 384 -0.49 26.28 -1.97
CA LEU A 384 0.03 25.94 -0.64
C LEU A 384 -1.04 26.11 0.45
N ARG A 385 -1.76 27.23 0.44
CA ARG A 385 -2.87 27.51 1.38
C ARG A 385 -4.03 26.53 1.21
N TYR A 386 -4.31 26.11 -0.02
CA TYR A 386 -5.27 25.06 -0.29
C TYR A 386 -4.85 23.76 0.40
N LEU A 387 -3.60 23.32 0.22
CA LEU A 387 -3.08 22.12 0.87
C LEU A 387 -3.13 22.22 2.40
N ILE A 388 -2.76 23.38 2.97
CA ILE A 388 -2.83 23.63 4.42
C ILE A 388 -4.26 23.45 4.94
N ARG A 389 -5.27 24.03 4.29
CA ARG A 389 -6.68 23.86 4.70
C ARG A 389 -7.19 22.44 4.51
N GLN A 390 -6.74 21.74 3.47
CA GLN A 390 -7.21 20.37 3.19
C GLN A 390 -6.59 19.31 4.10
N HIS A 391 -5.35 19.50 4.54
CA HIS A 391 -4.57 18.45 5.21
C HIS A 391 -3.98 18.86 6.56
N GLY A 392 -4.08 20.13 6.95
CA GLY A 392 -3.41 20.69 8.14
C GLY A 392 -4.11 20.50 9.48
N ALA A 393 -5.27 19.85 9.51
CA ALA A 393 -6.06 19.67 10.73
C ALA A 393 -5.31 18.98 11.87
N GLU A 394 -4.39 18.08 11.53
CA GLU A 394 -3.61 17.29 12.51
C GLU A 394 -2.17 17.81 12.65
N GLY A 395 -1.81 18.87 11.93
CA GLY A 395 -0.51 19.53 11.99
C GLY A 395 0.09 19.82 10.61
N VAL A 396 1.00 20.79 10.57
CA VAL A 396 1.72 21.22 9.37
C VAL A 396 3.17 21.52 9.70
N ASP A 397 4.09 20.93 8.94
CA ASP A 397 5.51 21.24 9.02
C ASP A 397 5.99 21.90 7.73
N LEU A 398 6.62 23.07 7.87
CA LEU A 398 7.22 23.82 6.77
C LEU A 398 8.74 23.81 6.90
N TRP A 399 9.39 23.17 5.94
CA TRP A 399 10.84 22.99 5.93
C TRP A 399 11.42 23.73 4.74
N ASP A 400 12.17 24.82 4.98
CA ASP A 400 12.80 25.59 3.90
C ASP A 400 14.03 26.37 4.40
N PRO A 401 15.23 26.22 3.78
CA PRO A 401 16.47 26.81 4.28
C PRO A 401 16.48 28.35 4.27
N TYR A 402 15.65 28.99 3.45
CA TYR A 402 15.57 30.44 3.32
C TYR A 402 14.21 31.00 3.75
N LEU A 403 13.48 30.25 4.57
CA LEU A 403 12.14 30.63 5.04
C LEU A 403 12.20 31.89 5.90
N SER A 404 11.40 32.90 5.59
CA SER A 404 11.29 34.15 6.35
C SER A 404 9.98 34.23 7.17
N ALA A 405 9.91 35.19 8.08
CA ALA A 405 8.71 35.53 8.82
C ALA A 405 7.54 35.91 7.90
N GLU A 406 7.80 36.65 6.82
CA GLU A 406 6.80 36.96 5.80
C GLU A 406 6.28 35.71 5.10
N ASP A 407 7.15 34.73 4.85
CA ASP A 407 6.74 33.46 4.25
C ASP A 407 5.83 32.67 5.21
N VAL A 408 6.17 32.65 6.50
CA VAL A 408 5.34 32.01 7.55
C VAL A 408 3.96 32.69 7.62
N LEU A 409 3.90 34.03 7.59
CA LEU A 409 2.65 34.80 7.53
C LEU A 409 1.84 34.54 6.25
N GLN A 410 2.51 34.30 5.12
CA GLN A 410 1.85 34.02 3.85
C GLN A 410 1.40 32.56 3.70
N THR A 411 1.84 31.66 4.60
CA THR A 411 1.58 30.21 4.55
C THR A 411 0.91 29.68 5.82
N LEU A 412 1.67 29.36 6.88
CA LEU A 412 1.17 28.68 8.08
C LEU A 412 0.05 29.44 8.81
N PHE A 413 0.07 30.79 8.77
CA PHE A 413 -1.00 31.63 9.32
C PHE A 413 -2.37 31.47 8.63
N TRP A 414 -2.41 30.80 7.47
CA TRP A 414 -3.64 30.49 6.74
C TRP A 414 -4.25 29.14 7.15
N SER A 415 -3.71 28.47 8.17
CA SER A 415 -4.38 27.33 8.80
C SER A 415 -5.66 27.78 9.49
N ASP A 416 -6.76 27.08 9.24
CA ASP A 416 -8.06 27.28 9.89
C ASP A 416 -8.30 26.32 11.07
N SER A 417 -7.32 25.46 11.35
CA SER A 417 -7.41 24.42 12.36
C SER A 417 -6.91 24.90 13.72
N VAL A 418 -7.80 24.89 14.71
CA VAL A 418 -7.50 25.33 16.08
C VAL A 418 -6.57 24.34 16.76
N ASP A 419 -5.50 24.86 17.36
CA ASP A 419 -4.49 24.15 18.15
C ASP A 419 -3.69 23.06 17.41
N ALA A 420 -3.91 22.90 16.10
CA ALA A 420 -3.10 22.03 15.25
C ALA A 420 -1.63 22.47 15.32
N PRO A 421 -0.67 21.54 15.51
CA PRO A 421 0.74 21.89 15.63
C PRO A 421 1.29 22.38 14.29
N LEU A 422 1.72 23.65 14.24
CA LEU A 422 2.33 24.28 13.08
C LEU A 422 3.82 24.49 13.36
N ARG A 423 4.69 23.87 12.57
CA ARG A 423 6.15 23.90 12.81
C ARG A 423 6.88 24.42 11.59
N ALA A 424 7.88 25.27 11.80
CA ALA A 424 8.69 25.82 10.73
C ALA A 424 10.19 25.71 11.06
N ILE A 425 11.01 25.26 10.09
CA ILE A 425 12.47 25.21 10.21
C ILE A 425 13.13 25.99 9.06
N THR A 426 14.09 26.84 9.40
CA THR A 426 15.00 27.55 8.48
C THR A 426 16.47 27.30 8.79
N ASN A 427 17.38 27.53 7.82
CA ASN A 427 18.83 27.48 8.08
C ASN A 427 19.36 28.79 8.69
N GLY A 428 18.52 29.83 8.82
CA GLY A 428 18.95 31.14 9.28
C GLY A 428 19.69 31.96 8.23
N ASP A 429 19.69 31.51 6.97
CA ASP A 429 20.33 32.18 5.85
C ASP A 429 19.34 33.14 5.16
N GLU A 430 19.76 34.37 4.89
CA GLU A 430 19.01 35.29 4.03
C GLU A 430 19.25 34.93 2.54
N ALA A 431 18.17 34.83 1.76
CA ALA A 431 18.26 34.66 0.30
C ALA A 431 19.08 35.80 -0.32
N LYS A 432 19.79 35.55 -1.43
CA LYS A 432 20.68 36.55 -2.07
C LYS A 432 19.98 37.88 -2.39
N GLU A 433 18.67 37.86 -2.63
CA GLU A 433 17.83 39.04 -2.92
C GLU A 433 17.55 39.93 -1.68
N GLN A 434 17.65 39.39 -0.45
CA GLN A 434 17.29 40.09 0.79
C GLN A 434 18.48 40.72 1.54
N LYS A 435 19.72 40.38 1.13
CA LYS A 435 20.97 40.86 1.77
C LYS A 435 21.25 42.36 1.63
N SER A 436 20.43 43.10 0.89
CA SER A 436 20.66 44.49 0.47
C SER A 436 19.99 45.55 1.34
N SER A 437 19.36 45.19 2.47
CA SER A 437 18.79 46.18 3.40
C SER A 437 19.57 46.26 4.72
N GLY A 438 20.36 47.31 4.84
CA GLY A 438 21.17 47.61 6.02
C GLY A 438 20.29 47.83 7.26
N SER A 439 20.35 46.90 8.20
CA SER A 439 20.00 47.10 9.60
C SER A 439 21.21 46.72 10.44
N ALA A 440 21.99 47.73 10.80
CA ALA A 440 23.14 47.57 11.69
C ALA A 440 22.64 47.10 13.06
N GLY A 441 23.00 45.87 13.47
CA GLY A 441 22.97 45.43 14.86
C GLY A 441 22.08 44.23 15.23
N PHE A 442 21.15 43.79 14.37
CA PHE A 442 20.26 42.66 14.70
C PHE A 442 20.68 41.35 14.03
N THR A 443 20.66 40.26 14.79
CA THR A 443 20.79 38.89 14.28
C THR A 443 19.57 38.52 13.43
N TYR A 444 19.72 37.57 12.50
CA TYR A 444 18.61 37.10 11.65
C TYR A 444 17.39 36.70 12.49
N ASN A 445 17.58 35.91 13.54
CA ASN A 445 16.50 35.46 14.43
C ASN A 445 15.74 36.64 15.08
N GLU A 446 16.44 37.71 15.47
CA GLU A 446 15.81 38.90 16.04
C GLU A 446 14.96 39.66 15.02
N LYS A 447 15.45 39.77 13.76
CA LYS A 447 14.66 40.39 12.67
C LYS A 447 13.37 39.60 12.42
N GLN A 448 13.47 38.28 12.25
CA GLN A 448 12.31 37.42 12.00
C GLN A 448 11.30 37.47 13.16
N ARG A 449 11.80 37.44 14.41
CA ARG A 449 10.98 37.58 15.61
C ARG A 449 10.25 38.92 15.63
N SER A 450 10.93 40.03 15.33
CA SER A 450 10.33 41.37 15.30
C SER A 450 9.23 41.48 14.25
N ILE A 451 9.41 40.88 13.07
CA ILE A 451 8.40 40.88 12.00
C ILE A 451 7.15 40.12 12.45
N LEU A 452 7.31 38.92 13.03
CA LEU A 452 6.18 38.13 13.52
C LEU A 452 5.46 38.85 14.67
N GLN A 453 6.18 39.41 15.65
CA GLN A 453 5.58 40.15 16.76
C GLN A 453 4.78 41.38 16.28
N ALA A 454 5.22 42.06 15.23
CA ALA A 454 4.53 43.23 14.70
C ALA A 454 3.30 42.88 13.85
N ASN A 455 3.25 41.67 13.26
CA ASN A 455 2.27 41.32 12.24
C ASN A 455 1.41 40.08 12.56
N CYS A 456 1.60 39.41 13.71
CA CYS A 456 0.88 38.18 14.04
C CYS A 456 -0.61 38.38 14.40
N GLY A 457 -1.06 39.63 14.57
CA GLY A 457 -2.44 39.92 14.97
C GLY A 457 -2.78 39.35 16.35
N ASN A 458 -3.93 38.68 16.48
CA ASN A 458 -4.38 38.08 17.73
C ASN A 458 -3.96 36.61 17.91
N ALA A 459 -3.35 35.99 16.89
CA ALA A 459 -2.91 34.59 16.89
C ALA A 459 -3.96 33.57 17.39
N LEU A 460 -5.25 33.85 17.19
CA LEU A 460 -6.33 33.07 17.81
C LEU A 460 -6.29 31.61 17.35
N GLY A 461 -6.23 30.68 18.32
CA GLY A 461 -6.24 29.24 18.06
C GLY A 461 -4.97 28.71 17.40
N MET A 462 -3.91 29.52 17.31
CA MET A 462 -2.67 29.10 16.64
C MET A 462 -1.70 28.43 17.63
N ASN A 463 -1.16 27.29 17.23
CA ASN A 463 -0.09 26.56 17.92
C ASN A 463 1.13 26.48 17.00
N LEU A 464 1.79 27.62 16.77
CA LEU A 464 2.91 27.74 15.84
C LEU A 464 4.24 27.85 16.59
N GLU A 465 5.25 27.16 16.09
CA GLU A 465 6.63 27.30 16.51
C GLU A 465 7.57 27.42 15.29
N PHE A 466 8.45 28.41 15.32
CA PHE A 466 9.43 28.68 14.28
C PHE A 466 10.86 28.59 14.84
N ARG A 467 11.70 27.74 14.23
CA ARG A 467 13.08 27.49 14.62
C ARG A 467 14.05 27.76 13.48
N ALA A 468 15.25 28.22 13.83
CA ALA A 468 16.39 28.32 12.94
C ALA A 468 17.52 27.41 13.40
N ARG A 469 18.16 26.73 12.45
CA ARG A 469 19.43 26.06 12.69
C ARG A 469 20.51 27.10 12.97
N SER A 470 21.27 26.91 14.05
CA SER A 470 22.38 27.78 14.44
C SER A 470 23.44 26.97 15.18
N GLY A 471 24.73 27.17 14.89
CA GLY A 471 25.78 26.38 15.55
C GLY A 471 25.85 24.92 15.05
N PRO A 472 26.36 23.98 15.87
CA PRO A 472 26.68 22.62 15.43
C PRO A 472 25.50 21.61 15.49
N ALA A 473 24.35 22.00 16.08
CA ALA A 473 23.19 21.12 16.19
C ALA A 473 22.38 21.08 14.89
N GLY A 474 21.84 19.90 14.55
CA GLY A 474 21.22 19.66 13.26
C GLY A 474 22.23 19.45 12.11
N TRP A 475 21.70 19.26 10.91
CA TRP A 475 22.49 19.19 9.68
C TRP A 475 22.03 20.24 8.66
N SER A 476 22.91 20.58 7.71
CA SER A 476 22.55 21.44 6.58
C SER A 476 21.56 20.75 5.66
N PHE A 477 20.52 21.47 5.27
CA PHE A 477 19.56 21.01 4.29
C PHE A 477 19.37 22.06 3.19
N HIS A 478 19.04 21.58 1.99
CA HIS A 478 18.64 22.42 0.86
C HIS A 478 17.21 22.11 0.41
N ASP A 479 16.60 21.09 0.98
CA ASP A 479 15.29 20.63 0.59
C ASP A 479 14.19 21.59 1.06
N ARG A 480 13.09 21.62 0.31
CA ARG A 480 11.92 22.45 0.62
C ARG A 480 10.68 21.60 0.59
N PHE A 481 10.02 21.48 1.75
CA PHE A 481 8.84 20.65 1.89
C PHE A 481 7.73 21.34 2.68
N LEU A 482 6.49 21.08 2.26
CA LEU A 482 5.30 21.22 3.09
C LEU A 482 4.85 19.81 3.49
N ILE A 483 4.74 19.53 4.78
CA ILE A 483 4.50 18.19 5.33
C ILE A 483 3.27 18.22 6.24
N PHE A 484 2.48 17.17 6.17
CA PHE A 484 1.32 16.93 7.03
C PHE A 484 1.58 15.63 7.80
N PRO A 485 2.15 15.71 9.01
CA PRO A 485 2.81 14.56 9.65
C PRO A 485 1.85 13.53 10.25
N ASN A 486 0.68 13.96 10.74
CA ASN A 486 -0.07 13.18 11.73
C ASN A 486 -1.33 12.47 11.22
N ARG A 487 -1.63 12.54 9.92
CA ARG A 487 -2.88 12.00 9.35
C ARG A 487 -3.10 10.51 9.65
N ALA A 488 -4.35 10.13 9.87
CA ALA A 488 -4.78 8.74 10.09
C ALA A 488 -4.37 7.74 8.98
N ASP A 489 -4.34 8.17 7.71
CA ASP A 489 -3.89 7.36 6.56
C ASP A 489 -2.36 7.32 6.39
N GLY A 490 -1.63 8.09 7.18
CA GLY A 490 -0.19 8.29 7.14
C GLY A 490 0.20 9.68 6.62
N PRO A 491 1.46 10.10 6.84
CA PRO A 491 1.90 11.45 6.50
C PRO A 491 1.82 11.73 5.01
N LEU A 492 1.64 13.00 4.65
CA LEU A 492 1.73 13.51 3.28
C LEU A 492 2.81 14.59 3.20
N ALA A 493 3.47 14.72 2.05
CA ALA A 493 4.50 15.74 1.84
C ALA A 493 4.53 16.22 0.39
N TRP A 494 4.84 17.49 0.20
CA TRP A 494 5.01 18.14 -1.10
C TRP A 494 6.38 18.80 -1.20
N SER A 495 7.13 18.44 -2.24
CA SER A 495 8.33 19.18 -2.64
C SER A 495 7.91 20.49 -3.29
N LEU A 496 8.48 21.60 -2.83
CA LEU A 496 8.15 22.93 -3.32
C LEU A 496 8.96 23.33 -4.57
N GLY A 497 10.05 22.62 -4.88
CA GLY A 497 10.95 22.92 -6.00
C GLY A 497 11.76 24.23 -5.88
N THR A 498 11.34 25.16 -5.03
CA THR A 498 12.02 26.41 -4.68
C THR A 498 11.64 26.83 -3.27
N SER A 499 12.30 27.86 -2.72
CA SER A 499 11.92 28.42 -1.43
C SER A 499 10.64 29.24 -1.50
N VAL A 500 9.91 29.35 -0.40
CA VAL A 500 8.60 30.05 -0.30
C VAL A 500 8.71 31.49 -0.80
N ASN A 501 9.80 32.17 -0.44
CA ASN A 501 10.11 33.53 -0.89
C ASN A 501 10.27 33.67 -2.41
N SER A 502 10.46 32.57 -3.14
CA SER A 502 10.73 32.51 -4.58
C SER A 502 9.62 31.80 -5.36
N LEU A 503 8.57 31.33 -4.69
CA LEU A 503 7.41 30.72 -5.33
C LEU A 503 6.82 31.63 -6.41
N GLY A 504 6.63 31.04 -7.58
CA GLY A 504 6.04 31.66 -8.77
C GLY A 504 6.88 32.74 -9.45
N LYS A 505 8.09 33.05 -8.94
CA LYS A 505 8.99 34.05 -9.55
C LYS A 505 9.80 33.49 -10.73
N ALA A 506 10.01 32.18 -10.73
CA ALA A 506 10.73 31.44 -11.77
C ALA A 506 10.11 30.07 -11.98
N HIS A 507 10.58 29.35 -13.00
CA HIS A 507 10.14 28.00 -13.26
C HIS A 507 10.42 27.08 -12.06
N HIS A 508 9.36 26.48 -11.51
CA HIS A 508 9.46 25.47 -10.46
C HIS A 508 8.22 24.56 -10.48
N ILE A 509 8.32 23.45 -9.77
CA ILE A 509 7.28 22.42 -9.72
C ILE A 509 6.92 22.17 -8.26
N LEU A 510 5.62 22.21 -7.97
CA LEU A 510 5.05 21.68 -6.73
C LEU A 510 4.66 20.22 -6.98
N GLN A 511 5.19 19.30 -6.19
CA GLN A 511 4.98 17.87 -6.41
C GLN A 511 4.79 17.10 -5.09
N LYS A 512 3.73 16.29 -5.02
CA LYS A 512 3.50 15.34 -3.93
C LYS A 512 4.55 14.23 -3.95
N VAL A 513 5.13 13.92 -2.80
CA VAL A 513 6.17 12.91 -2.63
C VAL A 513 5.54 11.54 -2.37
N SER A 514 5.99 10.50 -3.08
CA SER A 514 5.44 9.14 -2.95
C SER A 514 5.72 8.49 -1.58
N ASN A 515 6.83 8.85 -0.92
CA ASN A 515 7.19 8.35 0.42
C ASN A 515 7.34 9.50 1.43
N ALA A 516 6.21 10.08 1.82
CA ALA A 516 6.17 11.19 2.77
C ALA A 516 6.62 10.82 4.19
N ALA A 517 6.51 9.55 4.59
CA ALA A 517 6.92 9.09 5.92
C ALA A 517 8.43 9.27 6.18
N LEU A 518 9.25 9.05 5.15
CA LEU A 518 10.70 9.29 5.24
C LEU A 518 11.02 10.77 5.45
N ILE A 519 10.29 11.66 4.76
CA ILE A 519 10.47 13.11 4.87
C ILE A 519 10.00 13.62 6.24
N ALA A 520 8.82 13.17 6.71
CA ALA A 520 8.30 13.51 8.02
C ALA A 520 9.25 13.04 9.16
N GLY A 521 9.78 11.82 9.06
CA GLY A 521 10.76 11.32 10.02
C GLY A 521 12.06 12.14 10.05
N ALA A 522 12.55 12.56 8.88
CA ALA A 522 13.74 13.42 8.79
C ALA A 522 13.49 14.81 9.39
N PHE A 523 12.32 15.40 9.12
CA PHE A 523 11.90 16.64 9.75
C PHE A 523 11.83 16.51 11.27
N GLU A 524 11.19 15.45 11.79
CA GLU A 524 11.05 15.22 13.22
C GLU A 524 12.42 15.09 13.91
N SER A 525 13.34 14.36 13.28
CA SER A 525 14.69 14.16 13.79
C SER A 525 15.44 15.49 13.89
N LEU A 526 15.37 16.32 12.85
CA LEU A 526 15.95 17.66 12.87
C LEU A 526 15.24 18.57 13.89
N TRP A 527 13.91 18.51 13.97
CA TRP A 527 13.12 19.30 14.92
C TRP A 527 13.55 19.04 16.36
N LEU A 528 13.75 17.76 16.73
CA LEU A 528 14.21 17.36 18.07
C LEU A 528 15.64 17.83 18.36
N GLU A 529 16.54 17.81 17.38
CA GLU A 529 17.91 18.34 17.55
C GLU A 529 17.93 19.85 17.75
N LEU A 530 16.94 20.58 17.21
CA LEU A 530 16.82 22.04 17.32
C LEU A 530 15.99 22.50 18.53
N ASN A 531 15.88 21.70 19.59
CA ASN A 531 15.01 22.00 20.74
C ASN A 531 15.62 22.98 21.77
N GLU A 532 16.84 23.48 21.54
CA GLU A 532 17.47 24.45 22.44
C GLU A 532 16.99 25.90 22.21
N ARG A 533 17.00 26.71 23.28
CA ARG A 533 16.50 28.10 23.25
C ARG A 533 17.13 29.00 22.19
N HIS A 534 18.38 28.74 21.80
CA HIS A 534 19.09 29.60 20.86
C HIS A 534 18.64 29.36 19.40
N HIS A 535 18.02 28.22 19.10
CA HIS A 535 17.39 27.91 17.82
C HIS A 535 15.99 28.53 17.68
N PHE A 536 15.36 28.90 18.78
CA PHE A 536 13.99 29.38 18.80
C PHE A 536 13.88 30.81 18.23
N ILE A 537 13.06 30.98 17.19
CA ILE A 537 12.72 32.31 16.65
C ILE A 537 11.47 32.85 17.33
N TRP A 538 10.35 32.12 17.25
CA TRP A 538 9.05 32.64 17.68
C TRP A 538 8.05 31.51 17.96
N SER A 539 7.11 31.76 18.87
CA SER A 539 5.93 30.93 19.09
C SER A 539 4.70 31.82 19.30
N SER A 540 3.53 31.29 18.93
CA SER A 540 2.23 31.91 19.19
C SER A 540 1.72 31.68 20.60
N ARG A 541 2.38 30.84 21.41
CA ARG A 541 1.99 30.49 22.78
C ARG A 541 2.96 31.01 23.83
#